data_AF-A0AAX2UPH8-F1
#
_entry.id   AF-A0AAX2UPH8-F1
#
_cell.length_a   1.000
_cell.length_b   1.000
_cell.length_c   1.000
_cell.angle_alpha   90.00
_cell.angle_beta   90.00
_cell.angle_gamma   90.00
#
_symmetry.space_group_name_H-M   'P 1'
#
loop_
_entity.id
_entity.type
_entity.pdbx_description
1 polymer ?
#
loop_
_entity_poly.entity_id
_entity_poly.type
_entity_poly.pdbx_seq_one_letter_code
_entity_poly.pdbx_strand_id
1 'polypeptide(L)'
;MLGASSVTTSNSATGGTSPTGLLARHRRTVRQLVETPFQQGWQFRVEIDGQPADFDVYVKDVTYGSFTIEYEATQIGTNTINAPLHKTAGTVTMTVRDHQDGRVEAFFTKLSKKVINDDGTINLPATYLVKMRLYLLSDDGAETLNKEWEVSVAECGEITRSRSALNEFVSFPIVLQKYRALSAKD
;
A
#
# COMPACT_ATOMS: atom_id res chain seq x y z
N MET A 1 -51.43 37.54 -54.21
CA MET A 1 -50.88 36.34 -54.88
C MET A 1 -49.37 36.35 -54.65
N LEU A 2 -48.73 35.21 -54.35
CA LEU A 2 -47.38 35.01 -53.76
C LEU A 2 -47.44 34.85 -52.23
N GLY A 3 -46.89 33.82 -51.59
CA GLY A 3 -46.18 32.62 -52.04
C GLY A 3 -45.99 31.70 -50.82
N ALA A 4 -46.29 30.41 -50.97
CA ALA A 4 -46.16 29.41 -49.90
C ALA A 4 -44.68 29.13 -49.61
N SER A 5 -44.26 29.29 -48.35
CA SER A 5 -42.92 28.96 -47.88
C SER A 5 -42.96 27.60 -47.19
N SER A 6 -42.22 26.63 -47.73
CA SER A 6 -42.12 25.26 -47.24
C SER A 6 -41.25 25.16 -45.99
N VAL A 7 -41.82 24.61 -44.92
CA VAL A 7 -41.10 24.26 -43.68
C VAL A 7 -40.27 23.01 -43.95
N THR A 8 -38.95 23.17 -43.99
CA THR A 8 -38.00 22.04 -44.03
C THR A 8 -37.76 21.58 -42.59
N THR A 9 -38.31 20.41 -42.23
CA THR A 9 -38.06 19.80 -40.92
C THR A 9 -36.76 19.01 -41.01
N SER A 10 -35.68 19.52 -40.41
CA SER A 10 -34.43 18.77 -40.23
C SER A 10 -34.63 17.73 -39.12
N ASN A 11 -34.74 16.47 -39.49
CA ASN A 11 -34.82 15.35 -38.55
C ASN A 11 -33.43 15.12 -37.92
N SER A 12 -33.22 15.62 -36.70
CA SER A 12 -32.02 15.32 -35.91
C SER A 12 -32.08 13.87 -35.45
N ALA A 13 -31.30 13.00 -36.09
CA ALA A 13 -31.15 11.60 -35.69
C ALA A 13 -30.58 11.51 -34.27
N THR A 14 -31.42 11.06 -33.36
CA THR A 14 -31.12 10.65 -31.99
C THR A 14 -30.00 9.62 -32.02
N GLY A 15 -28.88 9.91 -31.34
CA GLY A 15 -27.73 9.02 -31.19
C GLY A 15 -28.08 7.76 -30.40
N GLY A 16 -28.63 6.78 -31.11
CA GLY A 16 -28.77 5.41 -30.60
C GLY A 16 -27.44 4.70 -30.67
N THR A 17 -26.90 4.32 -29.51
CA THR A 17 -25.71 3.46 -29.40
C THR A 17 -26.00 2.13 -30.09
N SER A 18 -25.55 1.98 -31.35
CA SER A 18 -25.69 0.73 -32.09
C SER A 18 -25.00 -0.41 -31.32
N PRO A 19 -25.64 -1.59 -31.16
CA PRO A 19 -25.07 -2.74 -30.45
C PRO A 19 -23.70 -3.15 -31.03
N THR A 20 -23.45 -2.89 -32.31
CA THR A 20 -22.18 -3.12 -32.99
C THR A 20 -21.05 -2.21 -32.48
N GLY A 21 -21.35 -0.95 -32.18
CA GLY A 21 -20.38 0.00 -31.62
C GLY A 21 -19.99 -0.34 -30.17
N LEU A 22 -20.97 -0.83 -29.40
CA LEU A 22 -20.74 -1.34 -28.05
C LEU A 22 -19.82 -2.56 -28.06
N LEU A 23 -20.09 -3.54 -28.92
CA LEU A 23 -19.27 -4.75 -29.05
C LEU A 23 -17.83 -4.45 -29.50
N ALA A 24 -17.63 -3.49 -30.41
CA ALA A 24 -16.31 -3.04 -30.82
C ALA A 24 -15.51 -2.41 -29.66
N ARG A 25 -16.16 -1.60 -28.81
CA ARG A 25 -15.54 -1.01 -27.61
C ARG A 25 -15.12 -2.06 -26.58
N HIS A 26 -15.96 -3.06 -26.34
CA HIS A 26 -15.64 -4.17 -25.44
C HIS A 26 -14.43 -4.97 -25.95
N ARG A 27 -14.39 -5.30 -27.25
CA ARG A 27 -13.24 -5.98 -27.86
C ARG A 27 -11.94 -5.20 -27.72
N ARG A 28 -11.97 -3.87 -27.93
CA ARG A 28 -10.79 -3.01 -27.72
C ARG A 28 -10.33 -2.99 -26.26
N THR A 29 -11.28 -2.92 -25.33
CA THR A 29 -10.98 -2.91 -23.88
C THR A 29 -10.35 -4.22 -23.45
N VAL A 30 -10.91 -5.36 -23.86
CA VAL A 30 -10.36 -6.69 -23.57
C VAL A 30 -8.95 -6.83 -24.15
N ARG A 31 -8.74 -6.41 -25.40
CA ARG A 31 -7.42 -6.43 -26.02
C ARG A 31 -6.41 -5.57 -25.23
N GLN A 32 -6.81 -4.37 -24.82
CA GLN A 32 -5.97 -3.50 -24.02
C GLN A 32 -5.62 -4.10 -22.65
N LEU A 33 -6.58 -4.77 -21.99
CA LEU A 33 -6.33 -5.45 -20.72
C LEU A 33 -5.34 -6.62 -20.87
N VAL A 34 -5.36 -7.34 -21.99
CA VAL A 34 -4.43 -8.45 -22.26
C VAL A 34 -3.03 -7.94 -22.61
N GLU A 35 -2.94 -6.84 -23.37
CA GLU A 35 -1.66 -6.29 -23.83
C GLU A 35 -0.97 -5.41 -22.76
N THR A 36 -1.69 -4.89 -21.77
CA THR A 36 -1.11 -4.03 -20.73
C THR A 36 -0.38 -4.87 -19.67
N PRO A 37 0.94 -4.69 -19.48
CA PRO A 37 1.66 -5.34 -18.38
C PRO A 37 1.29 -4.65 -17.07
N PHE A 38 0.37 -5.26 -16.32
CA PHE A 38 0.06 -4.82 -14.97
C PHE A 38 1.17 -5.26 -14.02
N GLN A 39 1.48 -4.41 -13.05
CA GLN A 39 2.42 -4.74 -11.99
C GLN A 39 1.93 -5.97 -11.21
N GLN A 40 2.81 -6.95 -10.99
CA GLN A 40 2.46 -8.17 -10.29
C GLN A 40 2.67 -7.99 -8.78
N GLY A 41 1.72 -8.46 -7.96
CA GLY A 41 1.76 -8.25 -6.51
C GLY A 41 2.91 -8.93 -5.76
N TRP A 42 3.61 -9.88 -6.40
CA TRP A 42 4.76 -10.59 -5.81
C TRP A 42 6.11 -9.96 -6.19
N GLN A 43 6.14 -9.04 -7.17
CA GLN A 43 7.36 -8.44 -7.70
C GLN A 43 7.82 -7.27 -6.82
N PHE A 44 8.20 -7.57 -5.58
CA PHE A 44 8.71 -6.58 -4.65
C PHE A 44 9.89 -7.09 -3.86
N ARG A 45 10.68 -6.15 -3.34
CA ARG A 45 11.78 -6.41 -2.42
C ARG A 45 11.71 -5.45 -1.25
N VAL A 46 11.95 -5.94 -0.04
CA VAL A 46 11.98 -5.09 1.16
C VAL A 46 13.39 -5.01 1.72
N GLU A 47 13.80 -3.77 2.05
CA GLU A 47 15.07 -3.51 2.71
C GLU A 47 14.87 -2.62 3.94
N ILE A 48 15.49 -2.99 5.06
CA ILE A 48 15.49 -2.26 6.32
C ILE A 48 16.96 -2.09 6.75
N ASP A 49 17.31 -0.89 7.21
CA ASP A 49 18.67 -0.63 7.70
C ASP A 49 19.07 -1.60 8.83
N GLY A 50 20.19 -2.31 8.63
CA GLY A 50 20.73 -3.26 9.60
C GLY A 50 20.07 -4.65 9.59
N GLN A 51 19.24 -4.95 8.59
CA GLN A 51 18.62 -6.26 8.42
C GLN A 51 19.63 -7.39 8.20
N PRO A 52 19.24 -8.66 8.46
CA PRO A 52 19.97 -9.83 7.98
C PRO A 52 20.20 -9.81 6.46
N ALA A 53 21.32 -10.33 5.97
CA ALA A 53 21.68 -10.28 4.55
C ALA A 53 20.64 -10.96 3.62
N ASP A 54 19.95 -11.96 4.16
CA ASP A 54 18.93 -12.77 3.49
C ASP A 54 17.49 -12.37 3.88
N PHE A 55 17.30 -11.17 4.46
CA PHE A 55 16.02 -10.73 5.02
C PHE A 55 14.83 -10.83 4.04
N ASP A 56 15.06 -10.46 2.78
CA ASP A 56 14.02 -10.35 1.77
C ASP A 56 13.26 -11.67 1.54
N VAL A 57 13.95 -12.81 1.60
CA VAL A 57 13.36 -14.15 1.40
C VAL A 57 12.35 -14.50 2.51
N TYR A 58 12.46 -13.86 3.66
CA TYR A 58 11.57 -14.09 4.79
C TYR A 58 10.31 -13.23 4.73
N VAL A 59 10.26 -12.18 3.91
CA VAL A 59 9.08 -11.33 3.80
C VAL A 59 8.04 -12.02 2.92
N LYS A 60 6.89 -12.35 3.50
CA LYS A 60 5.78 -13.01 2.79
C LYS A 60 4.89 -11.99 2.11
N ASP A 61 4.54 -10.93 2.83
CA ASP A 61 3.66 -9.87 2.35
C ASP A 61 3.99 -8.55 3.05
N VAL A 62 3.69 -7.46 2.36
CA VAL A 62 3.82 -6.10 2.87
C VAL A 62 2.57 -5.31 2.48
N THR A 63 2.01 -4.60 3.45
CA THR A 63 0.85 -3.73 3.28
C THR A 63 1.20 -2.36 3.83
N TYR A 64 0.92 -1.31 3.05
CA TYR A 64 1.25 0.05 3.43
C TYR A 64 0.17 1.03 2.96
N GLY A 65 -0.22 1.93 3.86
CA GLY A 65 -1.07 3.08 3.54
C GLY A 65 -0.25 4.35 3.45
N SER A 66 -0.64 5.33 2.62
CA SER A 66 0.08 6.60 2.54
C SER A 66 -0.06 7.42 3.81
N PHE A 67 -1.30 7.76 4.17
CA PHE A 67 -1.66 8.56 5.34
C PHE A 67 -3.17 8.50 5.54
N THR A 68 -3.64 8.91 6.70
CA THR A 68 -5.06 9.11 6.99
C THR A 68 -5.31 10.61 7.21
N ILE A 69 -6.34 11.16 6.57
CA ILE A 69 -6.85 12.50 6.88
C ILE A 69 -8.08 12.31 7.74
N GLU A 70 -8.05 12.86 8.95
CA GLU A 70 -9.19 12.86 9.84
C GLU A 70 -10.07 14.07 9.54
N TYR A 71 -11.38 13.85 9.51
CA TYR A 71 -12.37 14.89 9.22
C TYR A 71 -13.27 15.09 10.43
N GLU A 72 -13.54 16.34 10.76
CA GLU A 72 -14.56 16.71 11.72
C GLU A 72 -15.85 17.06 10.96
N ALA A 73 -16.93 16.41 11.37
CA ALA A 73 -18.25 16.61 10.78
C ALA A 73 -19.03 17.64 11.59
N THR A 74 -19.33 18.77 10.97
CA THR A 74 -20.19 19.81 11.54
C THR A 74 -21.53 19.82 10.83
N GLN A 75 -22.61 19.56 11.57
CA GLN A 75 -23.96 19.60 11.04
C GLN A 75 -24.50 21.04 11.00
N ILE A 76 -25.02 21.45 9.84
CA ILE A 76 -25.69 22.75 9.64
C ILE A 76 -27.06 22.48 9.01
N GLY A 77 -28.11 22.56 9.82
CA GLY A 77 -29.48 22.19 9.40
C GLY A 77 -29.56 20.69 9.04
N THR A 78 -29.99 20.39 7.82
CA THR A 78 -30.07 19.02 7.30
C THR A 78 -28.77 18.53 6.67
N ASN A 79 -27.80 19.43 6.44
CA ASN A 79 -26.57 19.11 5.73
C ASN A 79 -25.42 18.91 6.71
N THR A 80 -24.43 18.11 6.32
CA THR A 80 -23.19 17.90 7.08
C THR A 80 -22.02 18.41 6.27
N ILE A 81 -21.15 19.21 6.90
CA ILE A 81 -19.90 19.68 6.33
C ILE A 81 -18.76 18.91 7.00
N ASN A 82 -17.96 18.20 6.21
CA ASN A 82 -16.78 17.49 6.70
C ASN A 82 -15.55 18.35 6.44
N ALA A 83 -14.99 18.94 7.49
CA ALA A 83 -13.77 19.74 7.42
C ALA A 83 -12.55 18.89 7.79
N PRO A 84 -11.42 19.00 7.08
CA PRO A 84 -10.20 18.27 7.45
C PRO A 84 -9.62 18.83 8.75
N LEU A 85 -9.29 17.95 9.70
CA LEU A 85 -8.76 18.29 11.02
C LEU A 85 -7.23 18.20 11.03
N HIS A 86 -6.70 16.99 10.83
CA HIS A 86 -5.27 16.73 10.79
C HIS A 86 -4.93 15.49 9.96
N LYS A 87 -3.64 15.27 9.74
CA LYS A 87 -3.09 14.17 8.96
C LYS A 87 -2.26 13.26 9.84
N THR A 88 -2.60 11.98 9.85
CA THR A 88 -1.93 10.97 10.68
C THR A 88 -1.02 10.09 9.81
N ALA A 89 0.16 9.77 10.35
CA ALA A 89 1.12 8.92 9.66
C ALA A 89 0.61 7.47 9.65
N GLY A 90 0.53 6.87 8.46
CA GLY A 90 0.12 5.47 8.32
C GLY A 90 1.15 4.49 8.89
N THR A 91 0.78 3.22 8.95
CA THR A 91 1.68 2.12 9.29
C THR A 91 2.14 1.39 8.04
N VAL A 92 3.23 0.63 8.18
CA VAL A 92 3.62 -0.45 7.27
C VAL A 92 3.50 -1.74 8.06
N THR A 93 2.69 -2.67 7.57
CA THR A 93 2.50 -3.98 8.18
C THR A 93 3.08 -5.05 7.26
N MET A 94 3.81 -6.00 7.81
CA MET A 94 4.37 -7.11 7.05
C MET A 94 4.17 -8.42 7.79
N THR A 95 3.97 -9.50 7.05
CA THR A 95 4.09 -10.85 7.59
C THR A 95 5.45 -11.39 7.21
N VAL A 96 6.24 -11.77 8.22
CA VAL A 96 7.57 -12.36 8.00
C VAL A 96 7.60 -13.80 8.49
N ARG A 97 8.37 -14.63 7.80
CA ARG A 97 8.74 -15.97 8.25
C ARG A 97 10.00 -15.87 9.10
N ASP A 98 10.13 -16.74 10.08
CA ASP A 98 11.38 -16.82 10.82
C ASP A 98 12.33 -17.86 10.22
N HIS A 99 13.62 -17.62 10.41
CA HIS A 99 14.63 -18.64 10.16
C HIS A 99 14.73 -19.59 11.38
N GLN A 100 15.32 -20.77 11.21
CA GLN A 100 15.46 -21.77 12.27
C GLN A 100 16.28 -21.28 13.49
N ASP A 101 17.11 -20.26 13.30
CA ASP A 101 17.92 -19.64 14.37
C ASP A 101 17.25 -18.42 15.02
N GLY A 102 16.03 -18.06 14.61
CA GLY A 102 15.28 -16.93 15.17
C GLY A 102 15.81 -15.55 14.78
N ARG A 103 16.63 -15.44 13.73
CA ARG A 103 17.31 -14.16 13.39
C ARG A 103 16.34 -13.01 13.08
N VAL A 104 15.17 -13.31 12.51
CA VAL A 104 14.20 -12.28 12.11
C VAL A 104 13.49 -11.75 13.36
N GLU A 105 13.04 -12.65 14.22
CA GLU A 105 12.47 -12.31 15.54
C GLU A 105 13.49 -11.50 16.37
N ALA A 106 14.74 -11.95 16.44
CA ALA A 106 15.80 -11.27 17.18
C ALA A 106 16.12 -9.87 16.63
N PHE A 107 16.09 -9.70 15.31
CA PHE A 107 16.31 -8.41 14.66
C PHE A 107 15.24 -7.38 15.05
N PHE A 108 13.95 -7.73 14.91
CA PHE A 108 12.86 -6.81 15.27
C PHE A 108 12.77 -6.58 16.77
N THR A 109 13.07 -7.58 17.59
CA THR A 109 13.20 -7.42 19.06
C THR A 109 14.33 -6.47 19.42
N LYS A 110 15.46 -6.51 18.71
CA LYS A 110 16.56 -5.55 18.92
C LYS A 110 16.15 -4.13 18.52
N LEU A 111 15.37 -3.97 17.45
CA LEU A 111 14.85 -2.67 17.04
C LEU A 111 13.82 -2.13 18.03
N SER A 112 12.93 -2.96 18.57
CA SER A 112 11.94 -2.51 19.57
C SER A 112 12.60 -2.03 20.86
N LYS A 113 13.68 -2.70 21.30
CA LYS A 113 14.51 -2.26 22.45
C LYS A 113 15.21 -0.92 22.25
N LYS A 114 15.37 -0.45 20.99
CA LYS A 114 15.85 0.90 20.74
C LYS A 114 14.77 1.95 20.97
N VAL A 115 13.48 1.60 20.84
CA VAL A 115 12.36 2.52 21.08
C VAL A 115 12.17 2.70 22.58
N ILE A 116 12.00 1.59 23.29
CA ILE A 116 11.76 1.55 24.75
C ILE A 116 12.90 0.76 25.39
N ASN A 117 13.61 1.41 26.31
CA ASN A 117 14.68 0.79 27.09
C ASN A 117 14.11 -0.16 28.16
N ASP A 118 14.95 -1.05 28.69
CA ASP A 118 14.56 -2.00 29.74
C ASP A 118 14.12 -1.30 31.06
N ASP A 119 14.47 -0.02 31.26
CA ASP A 119 14.05 0.81 32.40
C ASP A 119 12.70 1.54 32.18
N GLY A 120 12.06 1.34 31.02
CA GLY A 120 10.81 1.98 30.64
C GLY A 120 10.95 3.39 30.05
N THR A 121 12.18 3.91 29.90
CA THR A 121 12.42 5.18 29.21
C THR A 121 12.32 5.03 27.69
N ILE A 122 11.95 6.12 27.01
CA ILE A 122 11.86 6.17 25.55
C ILE A 122 13.08 6.91 25.01
N ASN A 123 13.80 6.31 24.07
CA ASN A 123 14.97 6.95 23.46
C ASN A 123 14.59 8.09 22.51
N LEU A 124 15.59 8.86 22.09
CA LEU A 124 15.41 9.90 21.07
C LEU A 124 15.20 9.28 19.67
N PRO A 125 14.42 9.93 18.78
CA PRO A 125 14.14 9.44 17.43
C PRO A 125 15.37 9.02 16.62
N ALA A 126 16.48 9.75 16.74
CA ALA A 126 17.73 9.42 16.06
C ALA A 126 18.29 8.02 16.41
N THR A 127 17.86 7.44 17.53
CA THR A 127 18.31 6.13 18.02
C THR A 127 17.51 4.98 17.43
N TYR A 128 16.19 5.18 17.28
CA TYR A 128 15.24 4.10 16.99
C TYR A 128 14.62 4.18 15.59
N LEU A 129 14.74 5.32 14.92
CA LEU A 129 14.29 5.45 13.54
C LEU A 129 15.26 4.73 12.60
N VAL A 130 14.69 3.88 11.76
CA VAL A 130 15.41 3.16 10.70
C VAL A 130 14.77 3.46 9.36
N LYS A 131 15.55 3.44 8.28
CA LYS A 131 14.98 3.53 6.94
C LYS A 131 14.50 2.17 6.48
N MET A 132 13.30 2.16 5.93
CA MET A 132 12.71 1.03 5.22
C MET A 132 12.48 1.45 3.77
N ARG A 133 12.95 0.62 2.84
CA ARG A 133 12.85 0.82 1.40
C ARG A 133 12.05 -0.33 0.79
N LEU A 134 11.09 0.01 -0.05
CA LEU A 134 10.35 -0.93 -0.89
C LEU A 134 10.80 -0.73 -2.34
N TYR A 135 11.27 -1.80 -2.95
CA TYR A 135 11.63 -1.83 -4.36
C TYR A 135 10.60 -2.63 -5.16
N LEU A 136 10.34 -2.20 -6.38
CA LEU A 136 9.60 -2.99 -7.36
C LEU A 136 10.59 -3.68 -8.29
N LEU A 137 10.29 -4.94 -8.56
CA LEU A 137 11.07 -5.78 -9.43
C LEU A 137 10.44 -5.76 -10.83
N SER A 138 11.24 -5.44 -11.83
CA SER A 138 10.85 -5.59 -13.22
C SER A 138 11.02 -7.04 -13.68
N ASP A 139 10.38 -7.42 -14.80
CA ASP A 139 10.47 -8.79 -15.35
C ASP A 139 11.91 -9.20 -15.72
N ASP A 140 12.80 -8.24 -15.97
CA ASP A 140 14.22 -8.42 -16.25
C ASP A 140 15.09 -8.54 -14.98
N GLY A 141 14.46 -8.48 -13.79
CA GLY A 141 15.14 -8.51 -12.50
C GLY A 141 15.72 -7.15 -12.07
N ALA A 142 15.47 -6.07 -12.81
CA ALA A 142 15.89 -4.74 -12.39
C ALA A 142 15.08 -4.26 -11.18
N GLU A 143 15.76 -3.64 -10.22
CA GLU A 143 15.13 -3.07 -9.03
C GLU A 143 14.90 -1.57 -9.21
N THR A 144 13.69 -1.12 -8.92
CA THR A 144 13.35 0.30 -8.88
C THR A 144 12.88 0.67 -7.48
N LEU A 145 13.50 1.69 -6.88
CA LEU A 145 13.03 2.19 -5.59
C LEU A 145 11.62 2.77 -5.76
N ASN A 146 10.66 2.26 -5.00
CA ASN A 146 9.28 2.72 -5.06
C ASN A 146 8.91 3.62 -3.89
N LYS A 147 9.31 3.24 -2.68
CA LYS A 147 9.07 4.02 -1.47
C LYS A 147 10.22 3.90 -0.47
N GLU A 148 10.52 5.00 0.20
CA GLU A 148 11.39 5.05 1.37
C GLU A 148 10.61 5.67 2.54
N TRP A 149 10.68 5.03 3.71
CA TRP A 149 10.06 5.50 4.94
C TRP A 149 11.06 5.50 6.09
N GLU A 150 10.96 6.51 6.96
CA GLU A 150 11.55 6.46 8.31
C GLU A 150 10.52 5.85 9.25
N VAL A 151 10.86 4.71 9.84
CA VAL A 151 9.94 3.91 10.64
C VAL A 151 10.54 3.48 11.97
N SER A 152 9.68 3.15 12.91
CA SER A 152 10.02 2.48 14.17
C SER A 152 9.13 1.26 14.38
N VAL A 153 9.62 0.26 15.10
CA VAL A 153 8.81 -0.91 15.46
C VAL A 153 7.72 -0.48 16.44
N ALA A 154 6.46 -0.73 16.08
CA ALA A 154 5.30 -0.50 16.94
C ALA A 154 4.80 -1.82 17.54
N GLU A 155 4.82 -2.89 16.74
CA GLU A 155 4.40 -4.21 17.18
C GLU A 155 5.29 -5.28 16.56
N CYS A 156 5.73 -6.21 17.40
CA CYS A 156 6.42 -7.43 17.01
C CYS A 156 5.79 -8.56 17.82
N GLY A 157 4.77 -9.23 17.26
CA GLY A 157 3.83 -9.98 18.08
C GLY A 157 3.15 -11.15 17.39
N GLU A 158 2.47 -11.95 18.22
CA GLU A 158 1.64 -13.09 17.84
C GLU A 158 2.36 -14.26 17.14
N ILE A 159 3.53 -14.65 17.68
CA ILE A 159 4.23 -15.85 17.20
C ILE A 159 3.45 -17.10 17.64
N THR A 160 2.77 -17.73 16.69
CA THR A 160 2.08 -18.99 16.93
C THR A 160 3.02 -20.17 16.67
N ARG A 161 3.13 -21.07 17.65
CA ARG A 161 3.86 -22.35 17.52
C ARG A 161 2.92 -23.50 17.88
N SER A 162 2.76 -24.45 16.97
CA SER A 162 1.86 -25.60 17.14
C SER A 162 2.57 -26.90 16.77
N ARG A 163 2.46 -27.91 17.65
CA ARG A 163 2.99 -29.26 17.37
C ARG A 163 2.20 -29.98 16.26
N SER A 164 1.01 -29.49 15.93
CA SER A 164 0.15 -30.05 14.89
C SER A 164 0.37 -29.40 13.52
N ALA A 165 1.14 -28.31 13.44
CA ALA A 165 1.39 -27.54 12.22
C ALA A 165 2.64 -28.06 11.47
N LEU A 166 2.58 -29.31 11.00
CA LEU A 166 3.73 -30.01 10.39
C LEU A 166 4.20 -29.42 9.05
N ASN A 167 3.33 -28.68 8.35
CA ASN A 167 3.58 -28.13 7.01
C ASN A 167 3.54 -26.59 6.96
N GLU A 168 3.56 -25.93 8.12
CA GLU A 168 3.49 -24.47 8.20
C GLU A 168 4.80 -23.91 8.74
N PHE A 169 5.29 -22.87 8.07
CA PHE A 169 6.42 -22.10 8.59
C PHE A 169 5.94 -21.19 9.72
N VAL A 170 6.77 -21.01 10.74
CA VAL A 170 6.54 -19.98 11.75
C VAL A 170 6.57 -18.63 11.06
N SER A 171 5.45 -17.91 11.12
CA SER A 171 5.32 -16.56 10.59
C SER A 171 4.56 -15.70 11.56
N PHE A 172 4.89 -14.41 11.60
CA PHE A 172 4.27 -13.46 12.51
C PHE A 172 4.15 -12.07 11.86
N PRO A 173 3.14 -11.28 12.26
CA PRO A 173 3.00 -9.91 11.82
C PRO A 173 4.01 -9.00 12.51
N ILE A 174 4.51 -8.03 11.75
CA ILE A 174 5.29 -6.88 12.23
C ILE A 174 4.57 -5.61 11.80
N VAL A 175 4.40 -4.69 12.76
CA VAL A 175 3.86 -3.36 12.50
C VAL A 175 4.94 -2.32 12.71
N LEU A 176 5.21 -1.55 11.66
CA LEU A 176 6.14 -0.43 11.66
C LEU A 176 5.35 0.88 11.56
N GLN A 177 5.56 1.76 12.54
CA GLN A 177 4.96 3.09 12.56
C GLN A 177 5.82 4.06 11.75
N LYS A 178 5.23 4.76 10.78
CA LYS A 178 5.92 5.84 10.07
C LYS A 178 6.08 7.03 10.99
N TYR A 179 7.27 7.62 10.99
CA TYR A 179 7.60 8.74 11.87
C TYR A 179 6.82 10.02 11.54
N ARG A 180 6.57 10.25 10.24
CA ARG A 180 5.93 11.47 9.75
C ARG A 180 4.87 11.13 8.72
N ALA A 181 3.79 11.92 8.72
CA ALA A 181 2.73 11.83 7.71
C ALA A 181 3.08 12.52 6.39
N LEU A 182 4.32 12.95 6.20
CA LEU A 182 4.77 13.57 4.97
C LEU A 182 4.86 12.50 3.87
N SER A 183 4.57 12.88 2.61
CA SER A 183 4.75 11.96 1.49
C SER A 183 6.19 11.47 1.51
N ALA A 184 6.41 10.17 1.32
CA ALA A 184 7.74 9.64 1.04
C ALA A 184 8.37 10.48 -0.07
N LYS A 185 9.66 10.80 0.02
CA LYS A 185 10.37 11.40 -1.11
C LYS A 185 10.26 10.41 -2.28
N ASP A 186 9.57 10.83 -3.33
CA ASP A 186 9.56 10.13 -4.61
C ASP A 186 10.92 10.33 -5.32
#